data_AF-A0A813TCN7-F1
#
_entry.id   AF-A0A813TCN7-F1
#
_cell.length_a   1.000
_cell.length_b   1.000
_cell.length_c   1.000
_cell.angle_alpha   90.00
_cell.angle_beta   90.00
_cell.angle_gamma   90.00
#
_symmetry.space_group_name_H-M   'P 1'
#
loop_
_entity.id
_entity.type
_entity.pdbx_description
1 polymer ?
#
loop_
_entity_poly.entity_id
_entity_poly.type
_entity_poly.pdbx_seq_one_letter_code
_entity_poly.pdbx_strand_id
1 'polypeptide(L)'
;MLNQIESLTGSPEKASNALRELNEFGGNGWNRFLIEYLNNFDIYKEPFVRQMLLNYQAFLVKELRTKSRISIKQSWNLLGVIDETRILRYGQVFIQINKNDQQIESTEILQGPVIVTRNPCFHPGDIRRLEAVDIPALHGLMNVIVFPIDGPRPHPEEMSGGDLDGDTFWICNDPQLIFHTNEEPFDYHDQAVEAEKEAQMNMDKQLTINDICNFFVEYIEADNLGIIANTHMAFADQLIDGCKAEPCLKLARMHSVAVDFAKNGVSAPRLTPDLRPKYYPHYMEKIDKLQYHSKTVLGQLYDQVESYKIDLNNDLEKQINETSSFPYVKLIIDGNNHYMKEASITKNAYDRELKRIMRQYGIKSEAEVLSSYILKFTTKQYAKQAKLFELRNEINHAVKAIREKYLRLFWEQFYQITKKEENTDQENKIVIWKEIAKHLTWKNQLTSLEYYRSDLNRNEIYKKASAWFLVTYKSWIQLIKYNRQKDKKIKNTDNNQQHFRGLFSFAWLVYPIIFQIFDQQKDLVKESNGKKLKNNKQPTK
;
A
#
# COMPACT_ATOMS: atom_id res chain seq x y z
N MET A 1 2.61 14.60 8.53
CA MET A 1 2.15 13.79 7.39
C MET A 1 1.84 14.59 6.13
N LEU A 2 0.98 15.62 6.13
CA LEU A 2 0.68 16.40 4.92
C LEU A 2 1.94 16.95 4.21
N ASN A 3 2.90 17.51 4.96
CA ASN A 3 4.18 17.97 4.40
C ASN A 3 5.01 16.83 3.75
N GLN A 4 4.91 15.60 4.26
CA GLN A 4 5.57 14.43 3.65
C GLN A 4 4.87 14.03 2.34
N ILE A 5 3.54 14.10 2.31
CA ILE A 5 2.72 13.88 1.11
C ILE A 5 3.04 14.93 0.04
N GLU A 6 3.19 16.18 0.41
CA GLU A 6 3.61 17.26 -0.50
C GLU A 6 5.00 17.00 -1.09
N SER A 7 5.90 16.46 -0.27
CA SER A 7 7.28 16.13 -0.66
C SER A 7 7.37 15.05 -1.75
N LEU A 8 6.35 14.20 -1.94
CA LEU A 8 6.28 13.22 -3.04
C LEU A 8 6.35 13.87 -4.43
N THR A 9 5.93 15.12 -4.53
CA THR A 9 5.95 15.90 -5.77
C THR A 9 7.03 16.99 -5.77
N GLY A 10 7.91 17.00 -4.77
CA GLY A 10 9.04 17.93 -4.63
C GLY A 10 10.32 17.44 -5.33
N SER A 11 11.51 17.81 -4.84
CA SER A 11 12.77 17.33 -5.45
C SER A 11 12.88 15.79 -5.41
N PRO A 12 13.65 15.16 -6.33
CA PRO A 12 13.80 13.70 -6.35
C PRO A 12 14.25 13.11 -5.01
N GLU A 13 15.14 13.78 -4.29
CA GLU A 13 15.60 13.40 -2.96
C GLU A 13 14.46 13.45 -1.92
N LYS A 14 13.68 14.54 -1.88
CA LYS A 14 12.53 14.68 -0.99
C LYS A 14 11.47 13.61 -1.29
N ALA A 15 11.19 13.36 -2.56
CA ALA A 15 10.24 12.32 -2.98
C ALA A 15 10.74 10.91 -2.59
N SER A 16 12.02 10.62 -2.75
CA SER A 16 12.63 9.33 -2.39
C SER A 16 12.53 9.09 -0.88
N ASN A 17 12.84 10.10 -0.07
CA ASN A 17 12.71 10.04 1.39
C ASN A 17 11.25 9.88 1.81
N ALA A 18 10.33 10.66 1.23
CA ALA A 18 8.90 10.53 1.51
C ALA A 18 8.37 9.12 1.16
N LEU A 19 8.77 8.55 0.03
CA LEU A 19 8.41 7.17 -0.33
C LEU A 19 8.91 6.13 0.68
N ARG A 20 10.08 6.34 1.30
CA ARG A 20 10.63 5.43 2.32
C ARG A 20 9.86 5.54 3.63
N GLU A 21 9.56 6.76 4.04
CA GLU A 21 8.83 7.02 5.29
C GLU A 21 7.36 6.63 5.22
N LEU A 22 6.70 6.82 4.06
CA LEU A 22 5.27 6.56 3.88
C LEU A 22 4.98 5.11 3.44
N ASN A 23 6.00 4.24 3.33
CA ASN A 23 5.90 2.88 2.78
C ASN A 23 5.11 1.88 3.64
N GLU A 24 4.24 2.35 4.54
CA GLU A 24 3.42 1.54 5.45
C GLU A 24 2.36 0.69 4.73
N PHE A 25 2.08 0.95 3.44
CA PHE A 25 0.98 0.33 2.70
C PHE A 25 1.36 -0.94 1.92
N GLY A 26 2.51 -1.58 2.18
CA GLY A 26 2.87 -2.85 1.54
C GLY A 26 2.94 -2.74 0.02
N GLY A 27 4.02 -2.15 -0.50
CA GLY A 27 4.17 -1.92 -1.94
C GLY A 27 4.16 -3.21 -2.77
N ASN A 28 3.45 -3.19 -3.91
CA ASN A 28 3.43 -4.26 -4.92
C ASN A 28 4.67 -4.26 -5.85
N GLY A 29 5.82 -3.89 -5.27
CA GLY A 29 7.13 -3.79 -5.93
C GLY A 29 7.42 -2.45 -6.61
N TRP A 30 6.40 -1.64 -6.96
CA TRP A 30 6.61 -0.35 -7.65
C TRP A 30 7.28 0.71 -6.79
N ASN A 31 7.12 0.69 -5.45
CA ASN A 31 7.80 1.64 -4.56
C ASN A 31 9.33 1.53 -4.66
N ARG A 32 9.86 0.31 -4.79
CA ARG A 32 11.30 0.09 -5.03
C ARG A 32 11.75 0.70 -6.35
N PHE A 33 11.01 0.45 -7.43
CA PHE A 33 11.28 1.05 -8.74
C PHE A 33 11.30 2.58 -8.66
N LEU A 34 10.30 3.19 -7.99
CA LEU A 34 10.22 4.64 -7.84
C LEU A 34 11.43 5.18 -7.06
N ILE A 35 11.78 4.58 -5.92
CA ILE A 35 12.96 4.98 -5.14
C ILE A 35 14.25 4.87 -5.97
N GLU A 36 14.47 3.74 -6.66
CA GLU A 36 15.67 3.55 -7.48
C GLU A 36 15.69 4.53 -8.68
N TYR A 37 14.54 4.82 -9.29
CA TYR A 37 14.41 5.84 -10.31
C TYR A 37 14.81 7.22 -9.77
N LEU A 38 14.26 7.63 -8.62
CA LEU A 38 14.48 8.94 -8.02
C LEU A 38 15.94 9.21 -7.63
N ASN A 39 16.68 8.16 -7.26
CA ASN A 39 18.10 8.28 -6.94
C ASN A 39 18.96 8.56 -8.20
N ASN A 40 18.45 8.22 -9.39
CA ASN A 40 19.21 8.27 -10.64
C ASN A 40 18.67 9.30 -11.65
N PHE A 41 17.41 9.70 -11.50
CA PHE A 41 16.63 10.46 -12.48
C PHE A 41 15.72 11.49 -11.81
N ASP A 42 15.36 12.51 -12.58
CA ASP A 42 14.49 13.61 -12.16
C ASP A 42 13.01 13.25 -12.35
N ILE A 43 12.17 13.65 -11.38
CA ILE A 43 10.74 13.34 -11.32
C ILE A 43 9.91 14.03 -12.40
N TYR A 44 10.26 15.25 -12.78
CA TYR A 44 9.42 16.06 -13.67
C TYR A 44 9.61 15.69 -15.14
N LYS A 45 10.52 14.76 -15.41
CA LYS A 45 10.93 14.44 -16.77
C LYS A 45 10.14 13.27 -17.35
N GLU A 46 9.71 12.30 -16.54
CA GLU A 46 9.13 11.05 -17.03
C GLU A 46 7.64 10.91 -16.66
N PRO A 47 6.73 10.87 -17.65
CA PRO A 47 5.29 10.92 -17.41
C PRO A 47 4.72 9.74 -16.62
N PHE A 48 5.34 8.56 -16.68
CA PHE A 48 4.84 7.39 -15.95
C PHE A 48 5.16 7.47 -14.46
N VAL A 49 6.41 7.74 -14.09
CA VAL A 49 6.84 7.99 -12.71
C VAL A 49 6.05 9.12 -12.10
N ARG A 50 5.86 10.23 -12.84
CA ARG A 50 5.02 11.34 -12.38
C ARG A 50 3.59 10.91 -12.09
N GLN A 51 2.94 10.16 -12.99
CA GLN A 51 1.59 9.63 -12.75
C GLN A 51 1.53 8.71 -11.52
N MET A 52 2.54 7.87 -11.31
CA MET A 52 2.62 6.99 -10.14
C MET A 52 2.72 7.79 -8.83
N LEU A 53 3.59 8.79 -8.77
CA LEU A 53 3.77 9.65 -7.59
C LEU A 53 2.50 10.47 -7.29
N LEU A 54 1.90 11.07 -8.32
CA LEU A 54 0.64 11.82 -8.19
C LEU A 54 -0.52 10.93 -7.73
N ASN A 55 -0.62 9.72 -8.27
CA ASN A 55 -1.63 8.77 -7.83
C ASN A 55 -1.43 8.36 -6.36
N TYR A 56 -0.18 8.12 -5.97
CA TYR A 56 0.11 7.77 -4.58
C TYR A 56 -0.19 8.93 -3.63
N GLN A 57 0.19 10.15 -3.98
CA GLN A 57 -0.16 11.36 -3.24
C GLN A 57 -1.69 11.50 -3.08
N ALA A 58 -2.44 11.40 -4.17
CA ALA A 58 -3.90 11.47 -4.15
C ALA A 58 -4.52 10.35 -3.29
N PHE A 59 -3.92 9.16 -3.30
CA PHE A 59 -4.36 8.03 -2.50
C PHE A 59 -4.12 8.27 -1.00
N LEU A 60 -2.95 8.78 -0.61
CA LEU A 60 -2.67 9.10 0.79
C LEU A 60 -3.59 10.21 1.31
N VAL A 61 -3.84 11.25 0.52
CA VAL A 61 -4.83 12.29 0.85
C VAL A 61 -6.21 11.68 1.04
N LYS A 62 -6.62 10.75 0.17
CA LYS A 62 -7.90 10.04 0.32
C LYS A 62 -7.94 9.20 1.59
N GLU A 63 -6.89 8.44 1.92
CA GLU A 63 -6.86 7.60 3.13
C GLU A 63 -6.86 8.47 4.41
N LEU A 64 -6.16 9.61 4.41
CA LEU A 64 -6.25 10.59 5.49
C LEU A 64 -7.67 11.14 5.63
N ARG A 65 -8.28 11.59 4.55
CA ARG A 65 -9.63 12.15 4.55
C ARG A 65 -10.70 11.16 5.00
N THR A 66 -10.66 9.93 4.48
CA THR A 66 -11.76 8.96 4.65
C THR A 66 -11.55 7.98 5.81
N LYS A 67 -10.31 7.83 6.30
CA LYS A 67 -9.97 6.87 7.35
C LYS A 67 -9.10 7.45 8.45
N SER A 68 -8.67 8.71 8.36
CA SER A 68 -7.74 9.34 9.31
C SER A 68 -6.51 8.47 9.60
N ARG A 69 -6.00 7.78 8.57
CA ARG A 69 -4.84 6.90 8.68
C ARG A 69 -3.56 7.72 8.79
N ILE A 70 -3.22 8.06 10.03
CA ILE A 70 -2.03 8.84 10.37
C ILE A 70 -0.90 7.89 10.77
N SER A 71 0.24 8.03 10.09
CA SER A 71 1.47 7.31 10.42
C SER A 71 2.03 7.78 11.76
N ILE A 72 2.30 6.84 12.66
CA ILE A 72 2.97 7.07 13.95
C ILE A 72 4.23 6.21 13.98
N LYS A 73 5.40 6.85 13.92
CA LYS A 73 6.70 6.17 13.78
C LYS A 73 7.03 5.25 14.96
N GLN A 74 6.58 5.62 16.16
CA GLN A 74 6.80 4.91 17.42
C GLN A 74 5.60 4.01 17.77
N SER A 75 5.12 3.28 16.75
CA SER A 75 4.00 2.35 16.93
C SER A 75 4.13 1.10 16.06
N TRP A 76 3.54 -0.01 16.53
CA TRP A 76 3.64 -1.33 15.91
C TRP A 76 2.33 -2.09 16.06
N ASN A 77 2.08 -3.07 15.19
CA ASN A 77 1.08 -4.11 15.43
C ASN A 77 1.83 -5.43 15.62
N LEU A 78 1.78 -5.99 16.83
CA LEU A 78 2.53 -7.20 17.19
C LEU A 78 1.57 -8.33 17.58
N LEU A 79 1.96 -9.57 17.30
CA LEU A 79 1.25 -10.75 17.77
C LEU A 79 1.40 -10.87 19.30
N GLY A 80 0.32 -11.21 19.99
CA GLY A 80 0.37 -11.49 21.42
C GLY A 80 0.87 -12.89 21.74
N VAL A 81 1.68 -13.02 22.79
CA VAL A 81 2.08 -14.31 23.38
C VAL A 81 2.12 -14.23 24.91
N ILE A 82 2.24 -15.37 25.59
CA ILE A 82 2.36 -15.45 27.06
C ILE A 82 3.80 -15.52 27.54
N ASP A 83 4.05 -15.02 28.74
CA ASP A 83 5.28 -15.24 29.50
C ASP A 83 5.23 -16.57 30.26
N GLU A 84 5.75 -17.64 29.64
CA GLU A 84 5.86 -18.97 30.27
C GLU A 84 6.81 -19.00 31.48
N THR A 85 7.67 -17.99 31.65
CA THR A 85 8.62 -17.90 32.77
C THR A 85 8.00 -17.34 34.05
N ARG A 86 6.83 -16.70 33.95
CA ARG A 86 6.10 -16.04 35.06
C ARG A 86 6.92 -14.96 35.78
N ILE A 87 7.76 -14.25 35.04
CA ILE A 87 8.59 -13.16 35.59
C ILE A 87 7.87 -11.82 35.47
N LEU A 88 7.12 -11.61 34.38
CA LEU A 88 6.33 -10.40 34.17
C LEU A 88 5.21 -10.31 35.22
N ARG A 89 5.11 -9.14 35.85
CA ARG A 89 4.01 -8.83 36.77
C ARG A 89 2.82 -8.26 36.00
N TYR A 90 1.64 -8.37 36.59
CA TYR A 90 0.47 -7.66 36.09
C TYR A 90 0.76 -6.15 35.91
N GLY A 91 0.37 -5.61 34.76
CA GLY A 91 0.68 -4.25 34.30
C GLY A 91 1.98 -4.14 33.50
N GLN A 92 2.80 -5.20 33.42
CA GLN A 92 4.06 -5.21 32.66
C GLN A 92 3.93 -6.01 31.36
N VAL A 93 4.74 -5.67 30.37
CA VAL A 93 4.90 -6.41 29.12
C VAL A 93 6.37 -6.47 28.70
N PHE A 94 6.76 -7.48 27.95
CA PHE A 94 8.06 -7.52 27.27
C PHE A 94 7.87 -7.35 25.77
N ILE A 95 8.66 -6.47 25.15
CA ILE A 95 8.57 -6.18 23.72
C ILE A 95 9.99 -5.98 23.17
N GLN A 96 10.36 -6.82 22.20
CA GLN A 96 11.61 -6.70 21.46
C GLN A 96 11.33 -6.67 19.95
N ILE A 97 11.79 -5.62 19.26
CA ILE A 97 11.47 -5.35 17.85
C ILE A 97 12.73 -5.31 16.98
N ASN A 98 12.60 -5.68 15.71
CA ASN A 98 13.63 -5.45 14.69
C ASN A 98 13.48 -4.04 14.09
N LYS A 99 14.55 -3.25 14.11
CA LYS A 99 14.57 -1.91 13.49
C LYS A 99 14.63 -1.93 11.97
N ASN A 100 15.11 -3.03 11.37
CA ASN A 100 15.27 -3.17 9.93
C ASN A 100 14.95 -4.59 9.46
N ASP A 101 13.98 -4.74 8.56
CA ASP A 101 13.66 -6.00 7.87
C ASP A 101 14.85 -6.62 7.09
N GLN A 102 15.95 -5.87 6.91
CA GLN A 102 17.11 -6.29 6.12
C GLN A 102 18.36 -6.58 6.95
N GLN A 103 18.39 -6.26 8.25
CA GLN A 103 19.53 -6.52 9.13
C GLN A 103 19.06 -7.09 10.46
N ILE A 104 19.30 -8.39 10.66
CA ILE A 104 18.92 -9.18 11.84
C ILE A 104 19.54 -8.61 13.14
N GLU A 105 20.64 -7.86 13.03
CA GLU A 105 21.44 -7.42 14.19
C GLU A 105 20.97 -6.10 14.83
N SER A 106 19.99 -5.38 14.26
CA SER A 106 19.47 -4.14 14.87
C SER A 106 18.15 -4.39 15.61
N THR A 107 18.23 -4.93 16.82
CA THR A 107 17.07 -5.12 17.70
C THR A 107 16.94 -4.00 18.73
N GLU A 108 15.72 -3.69 19.15
CA GLU A 108 15.43 -2.75 20.23
C GLU A 108 14.46 -3.39 21.23
N ILE A 109 14.81 -3.34 22.52
CA ILE A 109 13.92 -3.71 23.61
C ILE A 109 13.24 -2.42 24.07
N LEU A 110 11.91 -2.40 24.04
CA LEU A 110 11.16 -1.26 24.54
C LEU A 110 11.17 -1.26 26.06
N GLN A 111 11.35 -0.08 26.66
CA GLN A 111 11.29 0.12 28.10
C GLN A 111 10.47 1.37 28.41
N GLY A 112 9.76 1.35 29.54
CA GLY A 112 8.91 2.46 29.97
C GLY A 112 7.46 2.33 29.54
N PRO A 113 6.66 3.41 29.65
CA PRO A 113 5.23 3.35 29.40
C PRO A 113 4.92 3.13 27.92
N VAL A 114 3.97 2.23 27.66
CA VAL A 114 3.44 1.93 26.33
C VAL A 114 1.91 1.93 26.36
N ILE A 115 1.30 2.43 25.30
CA ILE A 115 -0.13 2.23 25.04
C ILE A 115 -0.30 0.96 24.23
N VAL A 116 -1.23 0.10 24.64
CA VAL A 116 -1.58 -1.14 23.99
C VAL A 116 -3.11 -1.17 23.80
N THR A 117 -3.57 -1.55 22.62
CA THR A 117 -5.00 -1.79 22.36
C THR A 117 -5.15 -2.88 21.31
N ARG A 118 -6.31 -3.53 21.31
CA ARG A 118 -6.75 -4.35 20.18
C ARG A 118 -7.70 -3.55 19.30
N ASN A 119 -7.68 -3.81 17.99
CA ASN A 119 -8.62 -3.20 17.05
C ASN A 119 -9.72 -4.20 16.67
N PRO A 120 -10.99 -3.79 16.62
CA PRO A 120 -11.49 -2.43 16.85
C PRO A 120 -11.69 -2.09 18.33
N CYS A 121 -11.39 -0.85 18.73
CA CYS A 121 -11.55 -0.33 20.09
C CYS A 121 -12.85 0.50 20.20
N PHE A 122 -13.73 0.16 21.14
CA PHE A 122 -15.03 0.84 21.32
C PHE A 122 -15.19 1.41 22.73
N HIS A 123 -14.89 0.62 23.75
CA HIS A 123 -15.00 1.06 25.13
C HIS A 123 -13.75 1.85 25.54
N PRO A 124 -13.88 2.93 26.33
CA PRO A 124 -12.74 3.70 26.84
C PRO A 124 -11.67 2.85 27.55
N GLY A 125 -12.09 1.76 28.20
CA GLY A 125 -11.21 0.80 28.88
C GLY A 125 -10.42 -0.15 27.97
N ASP A 126 -10.74 -0.21 26.67
CA ASP A 126 -10.09 -1.10 25.69
C ASP A 126 -8.64 -0.68 25.38
N ILE A 127 -8.27 0.55 25.74
CA ILE A 127 -6.92 1.07 25.58
C ILE A 127 -6.22 1.00 26.93
N ARG A 128 -5.07 0.31 26.98
CA ARG A 128 -4.30 0.06 28.21
C ARG A 128 -2.95 0.76 28.13
N ARG A 129 -2.64 1.53 29.15
CA ARG A 129 -1.27 1.95 29.50
C ARG A 129 -0.63 0.82 30.31
N LEU A 130 0.41 0.21 29.76
CA LEU A 130 1.22 -0.84 30.38
C LEU A 130 2.69 -0.37 30.49
N GLU A 131 3.49 -1.10 31.24
CA GLU A 131 4.92 -0.83 31.41
C GLU A 131 5.76 -1.87 30.65
N ALA A 132 6.47 -1.43 29.61
CA ALA A 132 7.44 -2.28 28.94
C ALA A 132 8.70 -2.43 29.81
N VAL A 133 9.12 -3.67 30.07
CA VAL A 133 10.27 -3.98 30.93
C VAL A 133 11.23 -4.94 30.24
N ASP A 134 12.52 -4.76 30.52
CA ASP A 134 13.56 -5.65 30.00
C ASP A 134 13.71 -6.88 30.92
N ILE A 135 13.40 -8.07 30.36
CA ILE A 135 13.53 -9.36 31.04
C ILE A 135 14.52 -10.24 30.24
N PRO A 136 15.74 -10.48 30.75
CA PRO A 136 16.75 -11.28 30.05
C PRO A 136 16.29 -12.69 29.64
N ALA A 137 15.41 -13.32 30.42
CA ALA A 137 14.87 -14.64 30.12
C ALA A 137 13.93 -14.66 28.90
N LEU A 138 13.41 -13.50 28.49
CA LEU A 138 12.48 -13.35 27.36
C LEU A 138 13.18 -12.85 26.08
N HIS A 139 14.49 -12.59 26.14
CA HIS A 139 15.27 -12.19 24.98
C HIS A 139 15.17 -13.25 23.86
N GLY A 140 14.97 -12.78 22.63
CA GLY A 140 14.76 -13.65 21.47
C GLY A 140 13.29 -13.88 21.12
N LEU A 141 12.35 -13.52 22.01
CA LEU A 141 10.94 -13.34 21.64
C LEU A 141 10.78 -12.03 20.86
N MET A 142 11.05 -12.11 19.56
CA MET A 142 11.13 -10.97 18.64
C MET A 142 9.81 -10.71 17.92
N ASN A 143 9.47 -9.43 17.73
CA ASN A 143 8.30 -8.94 17.01
C ASN A 143 6.96 -9.49 17.54
N VAL A 144 6.93 -9.73 18.85
CA VAL A 144 5.74 -10.13 19.62
C VAL A 144 5.63 -9.23 20.84
N ILE A 145 4.42 -9.13 21.39
CA ILE A 145 4.20 -8.57 22.72
C ILE A 145 3.94 -9.73 23.68
N VAL A 146 4.75 -9.81 24.74
CA VAL A 146 4.65 -10.87 25.75
C VAL A 146 3.86 -10.35 26.95
N PHE A 147 2.77 -11.03 27.28
CA PHE A 147 1.89 -10.71 28.40
C PHE A 147 2.15 -11.58 29.62
N PRO A 148 1.93 -11.06 30.84
CA PRO A 148 2.05 -11.83 32.07
C PRO A 148 0.92 -12.88 32.15
N ILE A 149 1.25 -14.04 32.73
CA ILE A 149 0.24 -15.07 33.06
C ILE A 149 -0.47 -14.75 34.38
N ASP A 150 0.23 -14.09 35.31
CA ASP A 150 -0.29 -13.79 36.64
C ASP A 150 -0.93 -12.40 36.70
N GLY A 151 -2.14 -12.33 37.28
CA GLY A 151 -2.88 -11.09 37.45
C GLY A 151 -4.36 -11.32 37.77
N PRO A 152 -5.10 -10.27 38.16
CA PRO A 152 -6.54 -10.36 38.39
C PRO A 152 -7.34 -10.62 37.12
N ARG A 153 -6.81 -10.22 35.95
CA ARG A 153 -7.46 -10.34 34.64
C ARG A 153 -6.40 -10.47 33.53
N PRO A 154 -6.60 -11.26 32.48
CA PRO A 154 -5.67 -11.27 31.34
C PRO A 154 -5.69 -9.93 30.58
N HIS A 155 -4.53 -9.30 30.36
CA HIS A 155 -4.46 -8.05 29.58
C HIS A 155 -5.03 -8.14 28.15
N PRO A 156 -4.85 -9.24 27.39
CA PRO A 156 -5.52 -9.41 26.10
C PRO A 156 -7.04 -9.22 26.19
N GLU A 157 -7.66 -9.77 27.23
CA GLU A 157 -9.10 -9.75 27.45
C GLU A 157 -9.59 -8.36 27.88
N GLU A 158 -8.77 -7.58 28.60
CA GLU A 158 -9.03 -6.17 28.91
C GLU A 158 -9.15 -5.28 27.66
N MET A 159 -8.64 -5.74 26.51
CA MET A 159 -8.58 -4.98 25.26
C MET A 159 -9.55 -5.54 24.23
N SER A 160 -10.78 -5.03 24.25
CA SER A 160 -11.85 -5.48 23.36
C SER A 160 -12.19 -6.97 23.47
N GLY A 161 -11.90 -7.65 24.60
CA GLY A 161 -12.13 -9.09 24.76
C GLY A 161 -11.20 -9.95 23.90
N GLY A 162 -9.95 -9.52 23.71
CA GLY A 162 -8.97 -10.25 22.91
C GLY A 162 -8.42 -11.49 23.61
N ASP A 163 -7.77 -12.34 22.82
CA ASP A 163 -7.08 -13.53 23.29
C ASP A 163 -5.68 -13.64 22.64
N LEU A 164 -5.10 -14.85 22.60
CA LEU A 164 -3.77 -15.11 22.05
C LEU A 164 -3.79 -16.23 21.00
N ASP A 165 -4.90 -16.39 20.27
CA ASP A 165 -5.06 -17.40 19.21
C ASP A 165 -4.52 -16.96 17.83
N GLY A 166 -4.03 -15.72 17.75
CA GLY A 166 -3.70 -15.03 16.49
C GLY A 166 -3.91 -13.52 16.55
N ASP A 167 -4.52 -13.03 17.64
CA ASP A 167 -4.75 -11.61 17.89
C ASP A 167 -3.47 -10.77 17.83
N THR A 168 -3.62 -9.59 17.21
CA THR A 168 -2.56 -8.58 17.11
C THR A 168 -2.95 -7.33 17.88
N PHE A 169 -1.98 -6.76 18.59
CA PHE A 169 -2.14 -5.60 19.44
C PHE A 169 -1.39 -4.43 18.83
N TRP A 170 -2.05 -3.28 18.77
CA TRP A 170 -1.40 -2.02 18.43
C TRP A 170 -0.68 -1.50 19.67
N ILE A 171 0.62 -1.25 19.55
CA ILE A 171 1.49 -0.70 20.58
C ILE A 171 1.97 0.68 20.14
N CYS A 172 2.01 1.63 21.06
CA CYS A 172 2.60 2.95 20.84
C CYS A 172 3.39 3.41 22.05
N ASN A 173 4.62 3.89 21.81
CA ASN A 173 5.45 4.50 22.85
C ASN A 173 5.79 5.97 22.56
N ASP A 174 5.02 6.63 21.68
CA ASP A 174 5.15 8.08 21.44
C ASP A 174 4.76 8.87 22.71
N PRO A 175 5.66 9.64 23.32
CA PRO A 175 5.38 10.38 24.56
C PRO A 175 4.19 11.35 24.46
N GLN A 176 3.82 11.80 23.26
CA GLN A 176 2.67 12.69 23.06
C GLN A 176 1.32 11.95 23.13
N LEU A 177 1.33 10.62 23.01
CA LEU A 177 0.14 9.77 22.99
C LEU A 177 -0.02 8.92 24.26
N ILE A 178 0.99 8.90 25.14
CA ILE A 178 0.89 8.24 26.44
C ILE A 178 -0.05 9.04 27.36
N PHE A 179 -1.21 8.46 27.70
CA PHE A 179 -2.06 8.98 28.76
C PHE A 179 -1.62 8.48 30.14
N HIS A 180 -2.19 9.05 31.22
CA HIS A 180 -1.71 8.80 32.58
C HIS A 180 -2.44 7.67 33.31
N THR A 181 -3.73 7.50 33.07
CA THR A 181 -4.60 6.60 33.85
C THR A 181 -5.43 5.71 32.94
N ASN A 182 -5.48 4.42 33.28
CA ASN A 182 -6.39 3.48 32.63
C ASN A 182 -7.83 3.73 33.10
N GLU A 183 -8.78 3.65 32.18
CA GLU A 183 -10.19 3.45 32.52
C GLU A 183 -10.42 1.98 32.91
N GLU A 184 -11.51 1.71 33.62
CA GLU A 184 -11.88 0.33 33.94
C GLU A 184 -12.13 -0.46 32.64
N PRO A 185 -11.47 -1.63 32.46
CA PRO A 185 -11.69 -2.45 31.27
C PRO A 185 -13.13 -2.95 31.22
N PHE A 186 -13.69 -3.00 30.02
CA PHE A 186 -15.07 -3.43 29.82
C PHE A 186 -15.24 -4.89 30.25
N ASP A 187 -16.36 -5.23 30.90
CA ASP A 187 -16.66 -6.61 31.27
C ASP A 187 -17.34 -7.33 30.10
N TYR A 188 -16.59 -8.24 29.46
CA TYR A 188 -17.07 -9.04 28.33
C TYR A 188 -17.75 -10.34 28.78
N HIS A 189 -17.76 -10.65 30.08
CA HIS A 189 -18.21 -11.94 30.62
C HIS A 189 -19.72 -12.19 30.44
N ASP A 190 -20.54 -11.15 30.57
CA ASP A 190 -22.01 -11.26 30.39
C ASP A 190 -22.40 -11.88 29.04
N GLN A 191 -21.58 -11.67 28.00
CA GLN A 191 -21.83 -12.19 26.65
C GLN A 191 -21.47 -13.66 26.52
N ALA A 192 -20.36 -14.07 27.15
CA ALA A 192 -19.96 -15.46 27.22
C ALA A 192 -21.03 -16.30 27.93
N VAL A 193 -21.62 -15.77 29.00
CA VAL A 193 -22.70 -16.44 29.74
C VAL A 193 -23.94 -16.66 28.88
N GLU A 194 -24.38 -15.67 28.10
CA GLU A 194 -25.53 -15.85 27.19
C GLU A 194 -25.23 -16.82 26.05
N ALA A 195 -24.01 -16.78 25.49
CA ALA A 195 -23.57 -17.75 24.49
C ALA A 195 -23.53 -19.18 25.05
N GLU A 196 -23.04 -19.37 26.27
CA GLU A 196 -23.05 -20.66 26.97
C GLU A 196 -24.47 -21.18 27.21
N LYS A 197 -25.40 -20.31 27.60
CA LYS A 197 -26.82 -20.68 27.74
C LYS A 197 -27.41 -21.15 26.41
N GLU A 198 -27.16 -20.42 25.32
CA GLU A 198 -27.64 -20.80 23.99
C GLU A 198 -27.03 -22.13 23.53
N ALA A 199 -25.73 -22.33 23.77
CA ALA A 199 -25.05 -23.59 23.47
C ALA A 199 -25.63 -24.76 24.30
N GLN A 200 -25.89 -24.53 25.58
CA GLN A 200 -26.48 -25.52 26.49
C GLN A 200 -27.91 -25.90 26.08
N MET A 201 -28.73 -24.94 25.65
CA MET A 201 -30.09 -25.21 25.15
C MET A 201 -30.08 -26.08 23.88
N ASN A 202 -29.02 -25.99 23.09
CA ASN A 202 -28.89 -26.68 21.81
C ASN A 202 -27.98 -27.92 21.85
N MET A 203 -27.45 -28.33 23.03
CA MET A 203 -26.42 -29.39 23.12
C MET A 203 -26.85 -30.74 22.55
N ASP A 204 -28.12 -31.13 22.74
CA ASP A 204 -28.66 -32.41 22.26
C ASP A 204 -29.30 -32.31 20.87
N LYS A 205 -29.26 -31.12 20.23
CA LYS A 205 -29.88 -30.90 18.94
C LYS A 205 -29.02 -31.49 17.82
N GLN A 206 -29.54 -32.49 17.11
CA GLN A 206 -28.89 -32.99 15.91
C GLN A 206 -28.97 -31.94 14.80
N LEU A 207 -27.83 -31.39 14.40
CA LEU A 207 -27.74 -30.38 13.34
C LEU A 207 -28.16 -30.95 11.98
N THR A 208 -29.09 -30.26 11.32
CA THR A 208 -29.56 -30.59 9.97
C THR A 208 -29.11 -29.54 8.96
N ILE A 209 -29.15 -29.87 7.66
CA ILE A 209 -28.90 -28.88 6.59
C ILE A 209 -29.90 -27.70 6.69
N ASN A 210 -31.13 -27.95 7.12
CA ASN A 210 -32.11 -26.88 7.30
C ASN A 210 -31.70 -25.89 8.39
N ASP A 211 -31.06 -26.36 9.47
CA ASP A 211 -30.53 -25.47 10.52
C ASP A 211 -29.43 -24.56 9.94
N ILE A 212 -28.56 -25.10 9.09
CA ILE A 212 -27.53 -24.31 8.40
C ILE A 212 -28.17 -23.26 7.47
N CYS A 213 -29.17 -23.65 6.68
CA CYS A 213 -29.91 -22.73 5.81
C CYS A 213 -30.62 -21.63 6.61
N ASN A 214 -31.24 -21.97 7.72
CA ASN A 214 -31.92 -21.03 8.60
C ASN A 214 -30.93 -20.04 9.22
N PHE A 215 -29.81 -20.53 9.75
CA PHE A 215 -28.76 -19.68 10.29
C PHE A 215 -28.17 -18.76 9.23
N PHE A 216 -27.98 -19.23 8.00
CA PHE A 216 -27.51 -18.38 6.90
C PHE A 216 -28.46 -17.20 6.61
N VAL A 217 -29.77 -17.45 6.64
CA VAL A 217 -30.78 -16.38 6.47
C VAL A 217 -30.78 -15.45 7.68
N GLU A 218 -30.78 -15.99 8.90
CA GLU A 218 -30.73 -15.23 10.14
C GLU A 218 -29.49 -14.33 10.19
N TYR A 219 -28.34 -14.86 9.80
CA TYR A 219 -27.10 -14.11 9.75
C TYR A 219 -27.20 -12.90 8.82
N ILE A 220 -27.77 -13.07 7.63
CA ILE A 220 -27.98 -11.96 6.68
C ILE A 220 -28.94 -10.91 7.24
N GLU A 221 -29.98 -11.32 7.96
CA GLU A 221 -30.98 -10.41 8.53
C GLU A 221 -30.47 -9.67 9.77
N ALA A 222 -29.59 -10.30 10.54
CA ALA A 222 -29.11 -9.81 11.82
C ALA A 222 -27.75 -9.11 11.74
N ASP A 223 -26.98 -9.27 10.64
CA ASP A 223 -25.71 -8.58 10.44
C ASP A 223 -25.88 -7.05 10.43
N ASN A 224 -25.62 -6.44 11.58
CA ASN A 224 -25.74 -5.01 11.82
C ASN A 224 -24.43 -4.39 12.34
N LEU A 225 -23.31 -5.14 12.30
CA LEU A 225 -22.01 -4.74 12.85
C LEU A 225 -21.56 -3.37 12.34
N GLY A 226 -21.60 -3.18 11.02
CA GLY A 226 -21.22 -1.91 10.39
C GLY A 226 -22.16 -0.76 10.72
N ILE A 227 -23.43 -1.04 11.03
CA ILE A 227 -24.40 -0.01 11.44
C ILE A 227 -24.10 0.43 12.87
N ILE A 228 -23.86 -0.52 13.78
CA ILE A 228 -23.46 -0.25 15.17
C ILE A 228 -22.18 0.60 15.18
N ALA A 229 -21.15 0.20 14.44
CA ALA A 229 -19.88 0.91 14.38
C ALA A 229 -20.01 2.38 13.92
N ASN A 230 -20.74 2.62 12.82
CA ASN A 230 -20.97 3.98 12.33
C ASN A 230 -21.82 4.81 13.30
N THR A 231 -22.77 4.17 13.99
CA THR A 231 -23.64 4.84 14.96
C THR A 231 -22.86 5.25 16.20
N HIS A 232 -21.98 4.37 16.69
CA HIS A 232 -21.07 4.67 17.80
C HIS A 232 -20.20 5.88 17.47
N MET A 233 -19.58 5.89 16.28
CA MET A 233 -18.75 7.00 15.82
C MET A 233 -19.52 8.33 15.79
N ALA A 234 -20.77 8.33 15.31
CA ALA A 234 -21.58 9.54 15.24
C ALA A 234 -21.96 10.06 16.63
N PHE A 235 -22.33 9.19 17.58
CA PHE A 235 -22.64 9.59 18.95
C PHE A 235 -21.39 10.05 19.72
N ALA A 236 -20.27 9.35 19.57
CA ALA A 236 -19.01 9.72 20.20
C ALA A 236 -18.50 11.09 19.72
N ASP A 237 -18.82 11.48 18.49
CA ASP A 237 -18.51 12.82 17.99
C ASP A 237 -19.48 13.89 18.51
N GLN A 238 -20.77 13.54 18.60
CA GLN A 238 -21.84 14.49 18.92
C GLN A 238 -21.93 14.82 20.42
N LEU A 239 -21.64 13.84 21.28
CA LEU A 239 -21.85 13.94 22.72
C LEU A 239 -20.57 14.40 23.42
N ILE A 240 -20.73 15.27 24.43
CA ILE A 240 -19.59 15.87 25.15
C ILE A 240 -18.71 14.84 25.86
N ASP A 241 -19.32 13.76 26.36
CA ASP A 241 -18.62 12.65 27.03
C ASP A 241 -18.00 11.65 26.04
N GLY A 242 -18.16 11.87 24.73
CA GLY A 242 -17.59 11.04 23.68
C GLY A 242 -17.93 9.56 23.82
N CYS A 243 -16.91 8.70 23.82
CA CYS A 243 -17.08 7.26 23.98
C CYS A 243 -17.58 6.85 25.37
N LYS A 244 -17.52 7.73 26.38
CA LYS A 244 -18.04 7.49 27.73
C LYS A 244 -19.55 7.76 27.84
N ALA A 245 -20.15 8.36 26.82
CA ALA A 245 -21.58 8.62 26.82
C ALA A 245 -22.39 7.31 26.81
N GLU A 246 -23.53 7.30 27.51
CA GLU A 246 -24.36 6.09 27.66
C GLU A 246 -24.76 5.41 26.34
N PRO A 247 -25.14 6.13 25.26
CA PRO A 247 -25.37 5.51 23.95
C PRO A 247 -24.14 4.78 23.40
N CYS A 248 -22.94 5.34 23.58
CA CYS A 248 -21.69 4.75 23.14
C CYS A 248 -21.37 3.46 23.91
N LEU A 249 -21.54 3.46 25.23
CA LEU A 249 -21.34 2.27 26.07
C LEU A 249 -22.31 1.14 25.70
N LYS A 250 -23.58 1.46 25.41
CA LYS A 250 -24.56 0.49 24.89
C LYS A 250 -24.14 -0.06 23.52
N LEU A 251 -23.67 0.81 22.63
CA LEU A 251 -23.22 0.39 21.30
C LEU A 251 -21.93 -0.43 21.35
N ALA A 252 -21.02 -0.17 22.29
CA ALA A 252 -19.84 -0.99 22.53
C ALA A 252 -20.22 -2.42 22.94
N ARG A 253 -21.18 -2.55 23.87
CA ARG A 253 -21.80 -3.85 24.22
C ARG A 253 -22.35 -4.57 23.00
N MET A 254 -23.20 -3.89 22.24
CA MET A 254 -23.82 -4.46 21.05
C MET A 254 -22.80 -4.85 19.98
N HIS A 255 -21.73 -4.06 19.81
CA HIS A 255 -20.67 -4.34 18.86
C HIS A 255 -19.95 -5.65 19.21
N SER A 256 -19.62 -5.85 20.49
CA SER A 256 -18.97 -7.08 20.94
C SER A 256 -19.83 -8.32 20.67
N VAL A 257 -21.14 -8.28 20.96
CA VAL A 257 -22.08 -9.36 20.59
C VAL A 257 -22.09 -9.60 19.07
N ALA A 258 -22.13 -8.53 18.28
CA ALA A 258 -22.19 -8.62 16.82
C ALA A 258 -20.92 -9.25 16.20
N VAL A 259 -19.74 -9.08 16.83
CA VAL A 259 -18.48 -9.69 16.35
C VAL A 259 -18.50 -11.20 16.51
N ASP A 260 -19.00 -11.70 17.65
CA ASP A 260 -19.01 -13.14 17.94
C ASP A 260 -20.27 -13.87 17.45
N PHE A 261 -21.25 -13.16 16.90
CA PHE A 261 -22.49 -13.74 16.36
C PHE A 261 -22.23 -14.90 15.38
N ALA A 262 -21.24 -14.76 14.48
CA ALA A 262 -20.88 -15.82 13.54
C ALA A 262 -20.37 -17.10 14.21
N LYS A 263 -19.82 -16.98 15.44
CA LYS A 263 -19.23 -18.09 16.21
C LYS A 263 -20.25 -18.73 17.16
N ASN A 264 -21.06 -17.92 17.84
CA ASN A 264 -21.90 -18.37 18.94
C ASN A 264 -23.41 -18.37 18.63
N GLY A 265 -23.84 -17.79 17.50
CA GLY A 265 -25.24 -17.74 17.10
C GLY A 265 -26.09 -16.67 17.82
N VAL A 266 -25.51 -15.89 18.74
CA VAL A 266 -26.21 -14.83 19.47
C VAL A 266 -26.12 -13.51 18.70
N SER A 267 -27.25 -13.05 18.17
CA SER A 267 -27.29 -11.80 17.41
C SER A 267 -27.38 -10.56 18.31
N ALA A 268 -26.70 -9.48 17.89
CA ALA A 268 -26.86 -8.19 18.54
C ALA A 268 -28.26 -7.63 18.30
N PRO A 269 -28.90 -7.01 19.31
CA PRO A 269 -30.25 -6.47 19.16
C PRO A 269 -30.31 -5.38 18.08
N ARG A 270 -31.47 -5.19 17.46
CA ARG A 270 -31.65 -4.10 16.49
C ARG A 270 -31.57 -2.74 17.21
N LEU A 271 -30.96 -1.75 16.55
CA LEU A 271 -30.88 -0.39 17.07
C LEU A 271 -32.28 0.19 17.30
N THR A 272 -32.55 0.53 18.56
CA THR A 272 -33.75 1.25 19.01
C THR A 272 -33.71 2.72 18.57
N PRO A 273 -34.84 3.45 18.55
CA PRO A 273 -34.88 4.84 18.07
C PRO A 273 -33.93 5.80 18.80
N ASP A 274 -33.67 5.57 20.09
CA ASP A 274 -32.73 6.37 20.91
C ASP A 274 -31.27 6.12 20.52
N LEU A 275 -30.95 4.97 19.95
CA LEU A 275 -29.63 4.62 19.41
C LEU A 275 -29.52 4.91 17.90
N ARG A 276 -30.30 5.87 17.38
CA ARG A 276 -30.21 6.32 15.98
C ARG A 276 -29.92 7.83 15.90
N PRO A 277 -28.69 8.22 15.50
CA PRO A 277 -28.32 9.62 15.31
C PRO A 277 -29.23 10.30 14.29
N LYS A 278 -29.72 11.50 14.63
CA LYS A 278 -30.49 12.34 13.70
C LYS A 278 -29.58 13.14 12.76
N TYR A 279 -28.42 13.53 13.27
CA TYR A 279 -27.41 14.30 12.56
C TYR A 279 -26.10 13.52 12.56
N TYR A 280 -25.34 13.64 11.48
CA TYR A 280 -24.04 13.00 11.32
C TYR A 280 -22.95 14.05 11.17
N PRO A 281 -21.73 13.83 11.68
CA PRO A 281 -20.64 14.75 11.47
C PRO A 281 -20.22 14.76 10.00
N HIS A 282 -19.81 15.94 9.50
CA HIS A 282 -19.52 16.18 8.09
C HIS A 282 -18.43 15.25 7.51
N TYR A 283 -17.44 14.88 8.31
CA TYR A 283 -16.36 13.98 7.88
C TYR A 283 -16.83 12.54 7.56
N MET A 284 -18.04 12.14 7.98
CA MET A 284 -18.61 10.82 7.65
C MET A 284 -19.24 10.76 6.25
N GLU A 285 -19.34 11.89 5.54
CA GLU A 285 -19.82 12.00 4.15
C GLU A 285 -21.20 11.32 3.90
N LYS A 286 -22.11 11.39 4.87
CA LYS A 286 -23.48 10.86 4.73
C LYS A 286 -24.38 11.85 3.99
N ILE A 287 -24.17 11.96 2.67
CA ILE A 287 -24.83 12.93 1.78
C ILE A 287 -26.38 12.84 1.84
N ASP A 288 -26.91 11.65 2.11
CA ASP A 288 -28.35 11.39 2.21
C ASP A 288 -28.95 11.68 3.62
N LYS A 289 -28.14 12.15 4.56
CA LYS A 289 -28.53 12.42 5.95
C LYS A 289 -28.29 13.87 6.33
N LEU A 290 -28.96 14.32 7.39
CA LEU A 290 -28.70 15.63 7.99
C LEU A 290 -27.29 15.62 8.59
N GLN A 291 -26.54 16.70 8.37
CA GLN A 291 -25.16 16.82 8.79
C GLN A 291 -24.92 18.05 9.65
N TYR A 292 -23.93 17.98 10.52
CA TYR A 292 -23.38 19.12 11.25
C TYR A 292 -21.86 19.18 11.06
N HIS A 293 -21.28 20.36 11.27
CA HIS A 293 -19.84 20.55 11.21
C HIS A 293 -19.23 20.18 12.57
N SER A 294 -18.52 19.05 12.62
CA SER A 294 -17.86 18.56 13.82
C SER A 294 -16.70 19.44 14.22
N LYS A 295 -16.55 19.67 15.53
CA LYS A 295 -15.42 20.41 16.13
C LYS A 295 -14.40 19.50 16.79
N THR A 296 -14.63 18.18 16.77
CA THR A 296 -13.72 17.20 17.37
C THR A 296 -12.45 17.04 16.53
N VAL A 297 -11.50 16.25 17.04
CA VAL A 297 -10.25 15.96 16.33
C VAL A 297 -10.49 15.40 14.93
N LEU A 298 -11.47 14.50 14.73
CA LEU A 298 -11.76 13.94 13.41
C LEU A 298 -12.31 14.98 12.43
N GLY A 299 -13.18 15.88 12.91
CA GLY A 299 -13.67 17.01 12.11
C GLY A 299 -12.54 17.95 11.68
N GLN A 300 -11.69 18.34 12.63
CA GLN A 300 -10.54 19.22 12.37
C GLN A 300 -9.54 18.60 11.39
N LEU A 301 -9.21 17.32 11.56
CA LEU A 301 -8.32 16.60 10.64
C LEU A 301 -8.90 16.52 9.24
N TYR A 302 -10.20 16.23 9.12
CA TYR A 302 -10.88 16.19 7.82
C TYR A 302 -10.80 17.55 7.11
N ASP A 303 -11.07 18.65 7.82
CA ASP A 303 -11.04 20.00 7.25
C ASP A 303 -9.64 20.41 6.78
N GLN A 304 -8.60 20.08 7.55
CA GLN A 304 -7.21 20.30 7.15
C GLN A 304 -6.86 19.55 5.85
N VAL A 305 -7.32 18.30 5.72
CA VAL A 305 -7.07 17.49 4.52
C VAL A 305 -7.86 18.02 3.32
N GLU A 306 -9.10 18.47 3.50
CA GLU A 306 -9.89 19.08 2.41
C GLU A 306 -9.29 20.40 1.94
N SER A 307 -8.81 21.25 2.85
CA SER A 307 -8.07 22.47 2.50
C SER A 307 -6.83 22.14 1.67
N TYR A 308 -5.99 21.21 2.16
CA TYR A 308 -4.79 20.78 1.45
C TYR A 308 -5.09 20.24 0.04
N LYS A 309 -6.18 19.48 -0.11
CA LYS A 309 -6.59 18.93 -1.41
C LYS A 309 -7.00 20.00 -2.42
N ILE A 310 -7.62 21.09 -1.96
CA ILE A 310 -7.94 22.25 -2.83
C ILE A 310 -6.64 22.88 -3.33
N ASP A 311 -5.68 23.13 -2.44
CA ASP A 311 -4.38 23.70 -2.78
C ASP A 311 -3.63 22.81 -3.78
N LEU A 312 -3.63 21.50 -3.54
CA LEU A 312 -3.00 20.53 -4.42
C LEU A 312 -3.59 20.55 -5.84
N ASN A 313 -4.92 20.61 -5.98
CA ASN A 313 -5.55 20.67 -7.30
C ASN A 313 -5.16 21.94 -8.07
N ASN A 314 -5.09 23.08 -7.39
CA ASN A 314 -4.68 24.35 -7.99
C ASN A 314 -3.24 24.31 -8.52
N ASP A 315 -2.34 23.61 -7.83
CA ASP A 315 -0.94 23.49 -8.25
C ASP A 315 -0.73 22.46 -9.36
N LEU A 316 -1.53 21.39 -9.39
CA LEU A 316 -1.51 20.42 -10.49
C LEU A 316 -1.87 21.07 -11.84
N GLU A 317 -2.85 21.96 -11.86
CA GLU A 317 -3.24 22.72 -13.06
C GLU A 317 -2.09 23.58 -13.60
N LYS A 318 -1.28 24.19 -12.71
CA LYS A 318 -0.10 24.97 -13.11
C LYS A 318 1.02 24.09 -13.69
N GLN A 319 1.25 22.92 -13.09
CA GLN A 319 2.38 22.03 -13.44
C GLN A 319 2.18 21.20 -14.71
N ILE A 320 0.94 21.00 -15.20
CA ILE A 320 0.67 20.25 -16.44
C ILE A 320 1.43 20.84 -17.65
N ASN A 321 1.78 22.13 -17.61
CA ASN A 321 2.47 22.82 -18.68
C ASN A 321 3.99 22.55 -18.76
N GLU A 322 4.60 21.90 -17.77
CA GLU A 322 6.08 21.77 -17.67
C GLU A 322 6.64 20.37 -17.97
N THR A 323 5.79 19.38 -18.26
CA THR A 323 6.25 18.00 -18.49
C THR A 323 6.85 17.84 -19.89
N SER A 324 8.11 18.23 -20.11
CA SER A 324 8.76 17.96 -21.40
C SER A 324 10.29 18.09 -21.39
N SER A 325 11.01 17.15 -20.76
CA SER A 325 12.46 17.04 -20.98
C SER A 325 13.12 15.71 -20.55
N PHE A 326 12.44 14.55 -20.64
CA PHE A 326 13.19 13.30 -20.43
C PHE A 326 14.27 13.14 -21.51
N PRO A 327 15.51 12.77 -21.14
CA PRO A 327 16.59 12.55 -22.10
C PRO A 327 16.42 11.21 -22.83
N TYR A 328 15.30 11.05 -23.56
CA TYR A 328 14.92 9.84 -24.31
C TYR A 328 16.04 9.35 -25.26
N VAL A 329 16.88 10.27 -25.75
CA VAL A 329 18.01 9.98 -26.65
C VAL A 329 19.02 9.03 -26.01
N LYS A 330 19.25 9.11 -24.69
CA LYS A 330 20.22 8.25 -23.99
C LYS A 330 19.77 6.79 -23.88
N LEU A 331 18.51 6.49 -24.20
CA LEU A 331 17.96 5.13 -24.19
C LEU A 331 17.87 4.52 -25.59
N ILE A 332 18.38 5.22 -26.62
CA ILE A 332 18.42 4.74 -27.99
C ILE A 332 19.74 4.00 -28.19
N ILE A 333 19.65 2.71 -28.53
CA ILE A 333 20.79 1.88 -28.88
C ILE A 333 20.72 1.56 -30.37
N ASP A 334 21.84 1.73 -31.07
CA ASP A 334 21.95 1.44 -32.50
C ASP A 334 21.65 -0.04 -32.78
N GLY A 335 20.85 -0.31 -33.81
CA GLY A 335 20.39 -1.67 -34.14
C GLY A 335 19.08 -2.11 -33.47
N ASN A 336 18.50 -1.28 -32.60
CA ASN A 336 17.18 -1.55 -32.01
C ASN A 336 16.03 -1.74 -33.04
N ASN A 337 16.19 -1.21 -34.26
CA ASN A 337 15.25 -1.36 -35.38
C ASN A 337 14.87 -2.82 -35.64
N HIS A 338 15.79 -3.76 -35.41
CA HIS A 338 15.55 -5.20 -35.54
C HIS A 338 14.43 -5.70 -34.62
N TYR A 339 14.29 -5.10 -33.43
CA TYR A 339 13.30 -5.49 -32.42
C TYR A 339 12.01 -4.65 -32.44
N MET A 340 11.95 -3.57 -33.23
CA MET A 340 10.82 -2.63 -33.19
C MET A 340 9.47 -3.26 -33.55
N LYS A 341 9.44 -4.18 -34.53
CA LYS A 341 8.20 -4.85 -34.96
C LYS A 341 7.67 -5.77 -33.86
N GLU A 342 8.54 -6.61 -33.30
CA GLU A 342 8.20 -7.49 -32.18
C GLU A 342 7.75 -6.68 -30.96
N ALA A 343 8.54 -5.67 -30.58
CA ALA A 343 8.23 -4.79 -29.45
C ALA A 343 6.84 -4.14 -29.60
N SER A 344 6.48 -3.69 -30.80
CA SER A 344 5.17 -3.08 -31.05
C SER A 344 4.02 -4.09 -30.90
N ILE A 345 4.18 -5.33 -31.37
CA ILE A 345 3.16 -6.38 -31.23
C ILE A 345 2.98 -6.75 -29.76
N THR A 346 4.11 -6.96 -29.06
CA THR A 346 4.12 -7.32 -27.64
C THR A 346 3.53 -6.20 -26.78
N LYS A 347 3.88 -4.93 -27.04
CA LYS A 347 3.27 -3.78 -26.37
C LYS A 347 1.75 -3.75 -26.57
N ASN A 348 1.28 -3.93 -27.80
CA ASN A 348 -0.16 -3.90 -28.08
C ASN A 348 -0.92 -5.05 -27.39
N ALA A 349 -0.28 -6.21 -27.21
CA ALA A 349 -0.83 -7.29 -26.41
C ALA A 349 -0.88 -6.92 -24.91
N TYR A 350 0.21 -6.39 -24.37
CA TYR A 350 0.31 -5.93 -22.98
C TYR A 350 -0.77 -4.88 -22.66
N ASP A 351 -0.87 -3.84 -23.48
CA ASP A 351 -1.84 -2.77 -23.31
C ASP A 351 -3.27 -3.30 -23.32
N ARG A 352 -3.59 -4.29 -24.17
CA ARG A 352 -4.92 -4.90 -24.24
C ARG A 352 -5.27 -5.67 -22.96
N GLU A 353 -4.33 -6.45 -22.43
CA GLU A 353 -4.54 -7.20 -21.20
C GLU A 353 -4.69 -6.28 -19.99
N LEU A 354 -3.84 -5.25 -19.86
CA LEU A 354 -3.95 -4.29 -18.76
C LEU A 354 -5.25 -3.48 -18.85
N LYS A 355 -5.63 -3.01 -20.05
CA LYS A 355 -6.92 -2.34 -20.28
C LYS A 355 -8.13 -3.25 -20.04
N ARG A 356 -7.98 -4.58 -20.12
CA ARG A 356 -9.05 -5.52 -19.77
C ARG A 356 -9.31 -5.49 -18.28
N ILE A 357 -8.26 -5.58 -17.45
CA ILE A 357 -8.37 -5.44 -15.98
C ILE A 357 -8.98 -4.08 -15.63
N MET A 358 -8.42 -3.00 -16.18
CA MET A 358 -8.93 -1.65 -15.90
C MET A 358 -10.43 -1.51 -16.21
N ARG A 359 -10.90 -2.05 -17.36
CA ARG A 359 -12.32 -2.01 -17.72
C ARG A 359 -13.19 -2.91 -16.85
N GLN A 360 -12.72 -4.11 -16.51
CA GLN A 360 -13.45 -5.08 -15.67
C GLN A 360 -13.77 -4.47 -14.30
N TYR A 361 -12.79 -3.86 -13.65
CA TYR A 361 -12.97 -3.29 -12.31
C TYR A 361 -13.37 -1.80 -12.33
N GLY A 362 -13.35 -1.14 -13.49
CA GLY A 362 -13.68 0.28 -13.62
C GLY A 362 -12.60 1.18 -13.01
N ILE A 363 -11.33 0.88 -13.28
CA ILE A 363 -10.15 1.66 -12.87
C ILE A 363 -9.79 2.63 -13.99
N LYS A 364 -9.60 3.90 -13.65
CA LYS A 364 -9.47 4.97 -14.67
C LYS A 364 -8.06 5.10 -15.22
N SER A 365 -7.04 4.92 -14.39
CA SER A 365 -5.65 5.21 -14.76
C SER A 365 -4.74 3.99 -14.68
N GLU A 366 -3.65 4.04 -15.45
CA GLU A 366 -2.59 3.04 -15.42
C GLU A 366 -1.90 3.00 -14.04
N ALA A 367 -1.67 4.17 -13.44
CA ALA A 367 -1.02 4.27 -12.15
C ALA A 367 -1.84 3.59 -11.04
N GLU A 368 -3.17 3.75 -11.02
CA GLU A 368 -4.05 3.08 -10.05
C GLU A 368 -3.98 1.55 -10.16
N VAL A 369 -4.11 1.01 -11.38
CA VAL A 369 -4.12 -0.46 -11.56
C VAL A 369 -2.76 -1.08 -11.24
N LEU A 370 -1.66 -0.38 -11.54
CA LEU A 370 -0.31 -0.90 -11.30
C LEU A 370 0.16 -0.77 -9.87
N SER A 371 -0.20 0.31 -9.17
CA SER A 371 0.18 0.54 -7.77
C SER A 371 -0.81 -0.05 -6.77
N SER A 372 -2.02 -0.40 -7.22
CA SER A 372 -3.17 -0.77 -6.38
C SER A 372 -3.63 0.30 -5.39
N TYR A 373 -3.07 1.51 -5.50
CA TYR A 373 -3.56 2.73 -4.87
C TYR A 373 -4.78 3.24 -5.64
N ILE A 374 -5.89 2.49 -5.54
CA ILE A 374 -7.12 2.73 -6.30
C ILE A 374 -7.94 3.83 -5.62
N LEU A 375 -8.22 4.91 -6.35
CA LEU A 375 -8.96 6.06 -5.85
C LEU A 375 -10.47 5.81 -5.89
N LYS A 376 -10.98 5.20 -6.96
CA LYS A 376 -12.41 4.89 -7.07
C LYS A 376 -12.65 3.78 -8.08
N PHE A 377 -13.49 2.81 -7.72
CA PHE A 377 -14.09 1.87 -8.66
C PHE A 377 -15.33 2.50 -9.30
N THR A 378 -15.37 2.61 -10.63
CA THR A 378 -16.53 3.19 -11.33
C THR A 378 -17.65 2.19 -11.57
N THR A 379 -17.35 0.89 -11.54
CA THR A 379 -18.35 -0.17 -11.75
C THR A 379 -19.23 -0.30 -10.51
N LYS A 380 -20.56 -0.19 -10.68
CA LYS A 380 -21.55 -0.21 -9.58
C LYS A 380 -21.41 -1.44 -8.67
N GLN A 381 -21.03 -2.59 -9.23
CA GLN A 381 -20.80 -3.85 -8.50
C GLN A 381 -19.72 -3.70 -7.43
N TYR A 382 -18.61 -3.03 -7.75
CA TYR A 382 -17.45 -2.89 -6.86
C TYR A 382 -17.48 -1.59 -6.03
N ALA A 383 -18.20 -0.58 -6.50
CA ALA A 383 -18.33 0.72 -5.82
C ALA A 383 -18.97 0.65 -4.43
N LYS A 384 -19.74 -0.43 -4.14
CA LYS A 384 -20.43 -0.66 -2.86
C LYS A 384 -19.86 -1.83 -2.05
N GLN A 385 -18.79 -2.48 -2.51
CA GLN A 385 -18.26 -3.65 -1.81
C GLN A 385 -17.60 -3.29 -0.49
N ALA A 386 -17.95 -4.03 0.57
CA ALA A 386 -17.29 -3.95 1.88
C ALA A 386 -15.85 -4.51 1.85
N LYS A 387 -15.56 -5.42 0.90
CA LYS A 387 -14.29 -6.17 0.79
C LYS A 387 -13.29 -5.54 -0.18
N LEU A 388 -13.06 -4.22 -0.05
CA LEU A 388 -12.11 -3.49 -0.91
C LEU A 388 -10.68 -4.05 -0.84
N PHE A 389 -10.29 -4.64 0.28
CA PHE A 389 -8.98 -5.27 0.46
C PHE A 389 -8.81 -6.52 -0.42
N GLU A 390 -9.77 -7.46 -0.36
CA GLU A 390 -9.75 -8.67 -1.19
C GLU A 390 -9.71 -8.33 -2.68
N LEU A 391 -10.50 -7.33 -3.10
CA LEU A 391 -10.53 -6.87 -4.48
C LEU A 391 -9.18 -6.29 -4.93
N ARG A 392 -8.54 -5.47 -4.08
CA ARG A 392 -7.19 -4.95 -4.35
C ARG A 392 -6.17 -6.09 -4.47
N ASN A 393 -6.28 -7.13 -3.64
CA ASN A 393 -5.41 -8.30 -3.72
C ASN A 393 -5.61 -9.07 -5.02
N GLU A 394 -6.84 -9.32 -5.44
CA GLU A 394 -7.14 -9.98 -6.71
C GLU A 394 -6.54 -9.21 -7.90
N ILE A 395 -6.73 -7.89 -7.94
CA ILE A 395 -6.16 -7.02 -8.98
C ILE A 395 -4.63 -7.07 -8.95
N ASN A 396 -4.01 -7.00 -7.77
CA ASN A 396 -2.57 -7.12 -7.59
C ASN A 396 -2.04 -8.43 -8.18
N HIS A 397 -2.70 -9.56 -7.92
CA HIS A 397 -2.31 -10.87 -8.45
C HIS A 397 -2.43 -10.90 -9.99
N ALA A 398 -3.53 -10.40 -10.55
CA ALA A 398 -3.74 -10.36 -11.99
C ALA A 398 -2.70 -9.47 -12.71
N VAL A 399 -2.39 -8.30 -12.15
CA VAL A 399 -1.36 -7.38 -12.67
C VAL A 399 0.03 -8.00 -12.56
N LYS A 400 0.34 -8.67 -11.44
CA LYS A 400 1.60 -9.41 -11.27
C LYS A 400 1.75 -10.49 -12.35
N ALA A 401 0.71 -11.28 -12.61
CA ALA A 401 0.73 -12.32 -13.63
C ALA A 401 0.98 -11.75 -15.05
N ILE A 402 0.36 -10.61 -15.40
CA ILE A 402 0.65 -9.90 -16.65
C ILE A 402 2.12 -9.51 -16.69
N ARG A 403 2.64 -8.83 -15.65
CA ARG A 403 4.04 -8.39 -15.60
C ARG A 403 5.01 -9.55 -15.81
N GLU A 404 4.80 -10.66 -15.10
CA GLU A 404 5.64 -11.86 -15.20
C GLU A 404 5.57 -12.50 -16.59
N LYS A 405 4.38 -12.59 -17.20
CA LYS A 405 4.20 -13.10 -18.56
C LYS A 405 5.03 -12.30 -19.58
N TYR A 406 4.88 -10.98 -19.58
CA TYR A 406 5.57 -10.14 -20.55
C TYR A 406 7.08 -10.05 -20.26
N LEU A 407 7.48 -10.10 -18.99
CA LEU A 407 8.89 -10.23 -18.65
C LEU A 407 9.48 -11.55 -19.20
N ARG A 408 8.76 -12.67 -19.10
CA ARG A 408 9.21 -13.94 -19.73
C ARG A 408 9.35 -13.82 -21.24
N LEU A 409 8.40 -13.17 -21.93
CA LEU A 409 8.47 -12.93 -23.39
C LEU A 409 9.68 -12.06 -23.78
N PHE A 410 10.07 -11.09 -22.95
CA PHE A 410 11.28 -10.30 -23.19
C PHE A 410 12.51 -11.22 -23.29
N TRP A 411 12.64 -12.13 -22.32
CA TRP A 411 13.80 -12.98 -22.15
C TRP A 411 13.79 -14.25 -23.03
N GLU A 412 12.63 -14.69 -23.52
CA GLU A 412 12.44 -15.95 -24.25
C GLU A 412 13.45 -16.19 -25.38
N GLN A 413 13.69 -15.18 -26.21
CA GLN A 413 14.62 -15.30 -27.33
C GLN A 413 16.07 -15.51 -26.88
N PHE A 414 16.46 -14.94 -25.74
CA PHE A 414 17.82 -15.05 -25.21
C PHE A 414 18.04 -16.42 -24.56
N TYR A 415 16.97 -17.07 -24.09
CA TYR A 415 17.01 -18.46 -23.62
C TYR A 415 17.21 -19.47 -24.76
N GLN A 416 16.60 -19.23 -25.92
CA GLN A 416 16.70 -20.13 -27.07
C GLN A 416 18.07 -20.06 -27.74
N ILE A 417 18.72 -18.89 -27.73
CA ILE A 417 20.08 -18.68 -28.25
C ILE A 417 21.10 -19.47 -27.42
N THR A 418 21.04 -19.35 -26.08
CA THR A 418 21.91 -20.14 -25.18
C THR A 418 21.76 -21.65 -25.32
N LYS A 419 20.59 -22.14 -25.77
CA LYS A 419 20.34 -23.58 -25.97
C LYS A 419 20.99 -24.14 -27.24
N LYS A 420 21.34 -23.28 -28.20
CA LYS A 420 21.93 -23.69 -29.50
C LYS A 420 23.46 -23.61 -29.52
N GLU A 421 24.09 -22.89 -28.59
CA GLU A 421 25.52 -22.56 -28.68
C GLU A 421 26.48 -23.55 -27.97
N GLU A 422 26.04 -24.49 -27.11
CA GLU A 422 27.00 -25.29 -26.31
C GLU A 422 26.70 -26.80 -26.18
N ASN A 423 27.76 -27.59 -26.35
CA ASN A 423 27.88 -29.03 -26.14
C ASN A 423 28.73 -29.28 -24.87
N THR A 424 28.22 -30.11 -23.95
CA THR A 424 28.85 -30.64 -22.72
C THR A 424 29.19 -29.69 -21.55
N ASP A 425 28.72 -30.11 -20.36
CA ASP A 425 29.00 -29.64 -18.99
C ASP A 425 28.21 -28.45 -18.39
N GLN A 426 27.00 -28.17 -18.90
CA GLN A 426 26.11 -27.12 -18.36
C GLN A 426 24.65 -27.53 -18.09
N GLU A 427 24.30 -28.82 -18.10
CA GLU A 427 22.92 -29.25 -17.81
C GLU A 427 22.45 -28.82 -16.41
N ASN A 428 23.32 -28.85 -15.41
CA ASN A 428 23.02 -28.36 -14.06
C ASN A 428 22.76 -26.84 -14.01
N LYS A 429 23.46 -26.04 -14.82
CA LYS A 429 23.22 -24.59 -14.90
C LYS A 429 21.88 -24.29 -15.57
N ILE A 430 21.51 -25.01 -16.63
CA ILE A 430 20.23 -24.85 -17.33
C ILE A 430 19.04 -25.23 -16.43
N VAL A 431 19.19 -26.25 -15.58
CA VAL A 431 18.17 -26.63 -14.58
C VAL A 431 18.01 -25.55 -13.50
N ILE A 432 19.13 -25.06 -12.93
CA ILE A 432 19.12 -23.95 -11.96
C ILE A 432 18.50 -22.69 -12.60
N TRP A 433 18.78 -22.42 -13.87
CA TRP A 433 18.25 -21.27 -14.62
C TRP A 433 16.77 -21.39 -14.98
N LYS A 434 16.28 -22.58 -15.32
CA LYS A 434 14.83 -22.82 -15.47
C LYS A 434 14.11 -22.57 -14.14
N GLU A 435 14.76 -22.87 -13.02
CA GLU A 435 14.21 -22.59 -11.69
C GLU A 435 14.25 -21.09 -11.34
N ILE A 436 15.34 -20.38 -11.65
CA ILE A 436 15.42 -18.92 -11.52
C ILE A 436 14.39 -18.22 -12.43
N ALA A 437 14.19 -18.72 -13.65
CA ALA A 437 13.26 -18.18 -14.63
C ALA A 437 11.77 -18.43 -14.29
N LYS A 438 11.46 -19.53 -13.58
CA LYS A 438 10.13 -19.72 -12.96
C LYS A 438 9.82 -18.61 -11.97
N HIS A 439 10.84 -17.99 -11.37
CA HIS A 439 10.75 -16.91 -10.38
C HIS A 439 11.35 -15.58 -10.86
N LEU A 440 11.26 -15.25 -12.15
CA LEU A 440 11.65 -13.95 -12.71
C LEU A 440 10.81 -12.81 -12.11
N THR A 441 11.25 -12.34 -10.95
CA THR A 441 10.82 -11.10 -10.35
C THR A 441 11.79 -9.98 -10.75
N TRP A 442 11.40 -8.72 -10.53
CA TRP A 442 12.31 -7.59 -10.72
C TRP A 442 13.65 -7.72 -9.98
N LYS A 443 13.68 -8.42 -8.83
CA LYS A 443 14.92 -8.67 -8.06
C LYS A 443 15.95 -9.51 -8.84
N ASN A 444 15.51 -10.39 -9.75
CA ASN A 444 16.39 -11.37 -10.41
C ASN A 444 16.81 -10.97 -11.84
N GLN A 445 16.38 -9.81 -12.33
CA GLN A 445 16.74 -9.34 -13.68
C GLN A 445 18.23 -8.95 -13.79
N LEU A 446 18.79 -8.32 -12.76
CA LEU A 446 20.22 -7.96 -12.76
C LEU A 446 21.11 -9.20 -12.69
N THR A 447 20.75 -10.19 -11.88
CA THR A 447 21.40 -11.51 -11.86
C THR A 447 21.33 -12.23 -13.22
N SER A 448 20.23 -12.02 -13.96
CA SER A 448 20.07 -12.50 -15.35
C SER A 448 21.00 -11.79 -16.33
N LEU A 449 21.18 -10.48 -16.19
CA LEU A 449 22.15 -9.70 -16.97
C LEU A 449 23.61 -10.06 -16.67
N GLU A 450 23.94 -10.37 -15.42
CA GLU A 450 25.29 -10.78 -15.00
C GLU A 450 25.71 -12.14 -15.58
N TYR A 451 24.74 -13.04 -15.82
CA TYR A 451 24.98 -14.36 -16.44
C TYR A 451 25.38 -14.28 -17.90
N TYR A 452 24.80 -13.35 -18.67
CA TYR A 452 25.23 -13.05 -20.03
C TYR A 452 26.53 -12.24 -19.99
N ARG A 453 27.66 -12.93 -19.80
CA ARG A 453 29.00 -12.34 -19.62
C ARG A 453 29.65 -11.82 -20.91
N SER A 454 29.20 -12.24 -22.09
CA SER A 454 29.75 -11.71 -23.36
C SER A 454 29.11 -10.38 -23.74
N ASP A 455 29.94 -9.42 -24.19
CA ASP A 455 29.49 -8.08 -24.60
C ASP A 455 28.46 -8.12 -25.75
N LEU A 456 28.57 -9.12 -26.64
CA LEU A 456 27.60 -9.34 -27.72
C LEU A 456 26.19 -9.65 -27.19
N ASN A 457 26.07 -10.53 -26.19
CA ASN A 457 24.77 -10.91 -25.64
C ASN A 457 24.12 -9.75 -24.86
N ARG A 458 24.92 -8.94 -24.15
CA ARG A 458 24.43 -7.73 -23.48
C ARG A 458 23.94 -6.67 -24.47
N ASN A 459 24.65 -6.49 -25.59
CA ASN A 459 24.27 -5.50 -26.60
C ASN A 459 22.90 -5.83 -27.23
N GLU A 460 22.62 -7.10 -27.55
CA GLU A 460 21.29 -7.49 -28.08
C GLU A 460 20.17 -7.29 -27.04
N ILE A 461 20.44 -7.56 -25.76
CA ILE A 461 19.49 -7.28 -24.66
C ILE A 461 19.19 -5.76 -24.60
N TYR A 462 20.21 -4.92 -24.69
CA TYR A 462 20.06 -3.47 -24.68
C TYR A 462 19.31 -2.94 -25.90
N LYS A 463 19.57 -3.48 -27.09
CA LYS A 463 18.80 -3.17 -28.32
C LYS A 463 17.32 -3.50 -28.16
N LYS A 464 16.99 -4.67 -27.59
CA LYS A 464 15.59 -5.05 -27.33
C LYS A 464 14.92 -4.12 -26.31
N ALA A 465 15.58 -3.84 -25.19
CA ALA A 465 15.06 -2.92 -24.17
C ALA A 465 14.85 -1.50 -24.72
N SER A 466 15.80 -1.01 -25.54
CA SER A 466 15.68 0.25 -26.27
C SER A 466 14.46 0.26 -27.20
N ALA A 467 14.21 -0.82 -27.94
CA ALA A 467 13.03 -0.93 -28.79
C ALA A 467 11.71 -0.90 -27.99
N TRP A 468 11.65 -1.63 -26.86
CA TRP A 468 10.49 -1.61 -25.94
C TRP A 468 10.20 -0.21 -25.40
N PHE A 469 11.25 0.51 -25.04
CA PHE A 469 11.14 1.90 -24.63
C PHE A 469 10.62 2.79 -25.77
N LEU A 470 11.19 2.70 -26.97
CA LEU A 470 10.76 3.52 -28.11
C LEU A 470 9.31 3.30 -28.52
N VAL A 471 8.84 2.05 -28.64
CA VAL A 471 7.44 1.77 -28.99
C VAL A 471 6.47 2.29 -27.94
N THR A 472 6.92 2.43 -26.69
CA THR A 472 6.12 2.96 -25.58
C THR A 472 5.93 4.46 -25.68
N TYR A 473 7.02 5.19 -25.95
CA TYR A 473 7.00 6.66 -25.93
C TYR A 473 6.82 7.30 -27.30
N LYS A 474 6.84 6.54 -28.41
CA LYS A 474 6.75 7.09 -29.79
C LYS A 474 5.60 8.08 -29.97
N SER A 475 4.38 7.69 -29.60
CA SER A 475 3.19 8.54 -29.78
C SER A 475 3.17 9.72 -28.80
N TRP A 476 3.77 9.59 -27.62
CA TRP A 476 3.90 10.67 -26.63
C TRP A 476 4.87 11.74 -27.11
N ILE A 477 6.02 11.33 -27.63
CA ILE A 477 7.03 12.24 -28.19
C ILE A 477 6.47 13.00 -29.40
N GLN A 478 5.69 12.34 -30.26
CA GLN A 478 5.00 12.99 -31.37
C GLN A 478 3.99 14.04 -30.88
N LEU A 479 3.21 13.71 -29.85
CA LEU A 479 2.23 14.63 -29.24
C LEU A 479 2.90 15.87 -28.64
N ILE A 480 4.00 15.71 -27.88
CA ILE A 480 4.76 16.85 -27.32
C ILE A 480 5.29 17.75 -28.44
N LYS A 481 5.85 17.17 -29.51
CA LYS A 481 6.37 17.94 -30.65
C LYS A 481 5.24 18.74 -31.33
N TYR A 482 4.07 18.15 -31.48
CA TYR A 482 2.89 18.82 -32.04
C TYR A 482 2.42 19.98 -31.14
N ASN A 483 2.25 19.76 -29.83
CA ASN A 483 1.77 20.78 -28.90
C ASN A 483 2.73 21.98 -28.81
N ARG A 484 4.06 21.74 -28.75
CA ARG A 484 5.07 22.82 -28.78
C ARG A 484 5.03 23.66 -30.07
N GLN A 485 4.63 23.07 -31.19
CA GLN A 485 4.46 23.80 -32.45
C GLN A 485 3.16 24.62 -32.47
N LYS A 486 2.11 24.15 -31.79
CA LYS A 486 0.83 24.85 -31.64
C LYS A 486 0.94 26.05 -30.69
N ASP A 487 1.60 25.89 -29.54
CA ASP A 487 1.81 26.97 -28.56
C ASP A 487 2.67 28.12 -29.11
N LYS A 488 3.53 27.83 -30.09
CA LYS A 488 4.29 28.85 -30.83
C LYS A 488 3.47 29.58 -31.89
N LYS A 489 2.34 29.03 -32.33
CA LYS A 489 1.52 29.55 -33.43
C LYS A 489 0.20 30.18 -32.99
N ILE A 490 -0.30 29.90 -31.78
CA ILE A 490 -1.64 30.32 -31.35
C ILE A 490 -1.55 30.83 -29.92
N LYS A 491 -1.64 32.17 -29.76
CA LYS A 491 -1.81 32.82 -28.44
C LYS A 491 -3.27 33.05 -28.05
N ASN A 492 -4.23 32.66 -28.87
CA ASN A 492 -5.65 32.69 -28.53
C ASN A 492 -6.43 31.74 -29.44
N THR A 493 -7.33 30.98 -28.81
CA THR A 493 -8.41 30.11 -29.31
C THR A 493 -8.17 28.58 -29.39
N ASP A 494 -9.14 27.90 -28.79
CA ASP A 494 -9.49 26.47 -28.75
C ASP A 494 -8.64 25.46 -27.94
N ASN A 495 -9.17 25.20 -26.73
CA ASN A 495 -8.81 24.19 -25.72
C ASN A 495 -9.12 22.72 -26.13
N ASN A 496 -8.95 22.36 -27.40
CA ASN A 496 -8.93 20.95 -27.80
C ASN A 496 -7.50 20.40 -27.64
N GLN A 497 -7.10 20.09 -26.41
CA GLN A 497 -5.88 19.32 -26.13
C GLN A 497 -6.11 17.86 -26.52
N GLN A 498 -5.27 17.32 -27.41
CA GLN A 498 -5.23 15.87 -27.64
C GLN A 498 -4.64 15.19 -26.41
N HIS A 499 -5.43 14.35 -25.75
CA HIS A 499 -4.95 13.53 -24.64
C HIS A 499 -4.29 12.24 -25.15
N PHE A 500 -3.11 11.94 -24.62
CA PHE A 500 -2.44 10.65 -24.85
C PHE A 500 -3.26 9.51 -24.24
N ARG A 501 -3.51 8.46 -25.03
CA ARG A 501 -4.30 7.27 -24.61
C ARG A 501 -3.48 5.97 -24.51
N GLY A 502 -2.16 6.08 -24.68
CA GLY A 502 -1.23 4.96 -24.54
C GLY A 502 -0.93 4.65 -23.08
N LEU A 503 -0.44 3.44 -22.82
CA LEU A 503 0.08 3.01 -21.53
C LEU A 503 1.61 3.03 -21.56
N PHE A 504 2.25 3.43 -20.46
CA PHE A 504 3.69 3.65 -20.35
C PHE A 504 4.47 2.57 -19.60
N SER A 505 3.81 1.76 -18.78
CA SER A 505 4.47 0.78 -17.90
C SER A 505 5.19 -0.35 -18.64
N PHE A 506 4.84 -0.60 -19.91
CA PHE A 506 5.44 -1.67 -20.71
C PHE A 506 6.97 -1.57 -20.77
N ALA A 507 7.50 -0.37 -21.00
CA ALA A 507 8.95 -0.15 -21.04
C ALA A 507 9.61 -0.47 -19.69
N TRP A 508 8.94 -0.12 -18.59
CA TRP A 508 9.47 -0.26 -17.23
C TRP A 508 9.38 -1.68 -16.67
N LEU A 509 8.83 -2.64 -17.41
CA LEU A 509 8.94 -4.06 -17.06
C LEU A 509 10.40 -4.52 -16.97
N VAL A 510 11.29 -3.87 -17.73
CA VAL A 510 12.75 -4.13 -17.78
C VAL A 510 13.56 -2.94 -17.26
N TYR A 511 13.03 -2.19 -16.29
CA TYR A 511 13.68 -0.99 -15.75
C TYR A 511 15.15 -1.17 -15.31
N PRO A 512 15.61 -2.30 -14.72
CA PRO A 512 17.00 -2.47 -14.34
C PRO A 512 17.94 -2.43 -15.56
N ILE A 513 17.49 -2.97 -16.70
CA ILE A 513 18.21 -2.93 -17.97
C ILE A 513 18.27 -1.50 -18.51
N ILE A 514 17.14 -0.80 -18.45
CA ILE A 514 17.02 0.61 -18.89
C ILE A 514 17.97 1.50 -18.09
N PHE A 515 18.12 1.27 -16.79
CA PHE A 515 19.06 2.02 -15.95
C PHE A 515 20.51 1.79 -16.35
N GLN A 516 20.91 0.55 -16.63
CA GLN A 516 22.27 0.25 -17.11
C GLN A 516 22.57 0.93 -18.45
N ILE A 517 21.63 0.89 -19.41
CA ILE A 517 21.76 1.60 -20.69
C ILE A 517 22.05 3.09 -20.45
N PHE A 518 21.30 3.69 -19.53
CA PHE A 518 21.45 5.10 -19.22
C PHE A 518 22.81 5.45 -18.61
N ASP A 519 23.30 4.62 -17.68
CA ASP A 519 24.58 4.86 -17.01
C ASP A 519 25.77 4.67 -17.96
N GLN A 520 25.77 3.66 -18.82
CA GLN A 520 26.80 3.48 -19.85
C GLN A 520 26.92 4.71 -20.76
N GLN A 521 25.78 5.29 -21.14
CA GLN A 521 25.74 6.51 -21.97
C GLN A 521 26.16 7.77 -21.21
N LYS A 522 26.09 7.81 -19.86
CA LYS A 522 26.68 8.92 -19.08
C LYS A 522 28.20 8.89 -19.15
N ASP A 523 28.81 7.71 -19.06
CA ASP A 523 30.26 7.56 -19.02
C ASP A 523 30.90 7.87 -20.38
N LEU A 524 30.26 7.47 -21.48
CA LEU A 524 30.68 7.84 -22.84
C LEU A 524 30.66 9.37 -23.08
N VAL A 525 29.70 10.09 -22.49
CA VAL A 525 29.62 11.56 -22.56
C VAL A 525 30.70 12.24 -21.70
N LYS A 526 31.05 11.66 -20.54
CA LYS A 526 32.16 12.15 -19.72
C LYS A 526 33.52 11.92 -20.40
N GLU A 527 33.74 10.76 -21.01
CA GLU A 527 34.97 10.43 -21.73
C GLU A 527 35.16 11.30 -22.99
N SER A 528 34.09 11.55 -23.75
CA SER A 528 34.15 12.43 -24.94
C SER A 528 34.40 13.89 -24.57
N ASN A 529 33.83 14.39 -23.46
CA ASN A 529 34.13 15.73 -22.94
C ASN A 529 35.56 15.82 -22.36
N GLY A 530 36.05 14.77 -21.69
CA GLY A 530 37.44 14.68 -21.23
C GLY A 530 38.46 14.65 -22.37
N LYS A 531 38.14 13.98 -23.49
CA LYS A 531 38.96 13.98 -24.72
C LYS A 531 38.94 15.35 -25.42
N LYS A 532 37.81 16.06 -25.46
CA LYS A 532 37.73 17.44 -25.97
C LYS A 532 38.56 18.43 -25.14
N LEU A 533 38.59 18.28 -23.81
CA LEU A 533 39.43 19.10 -22.92
C LEU A 533 40.93 18.82 -23.08
N LYS A 534 41.33 17.59 -23.44
CA LYS A 534 42.73 17.24 -23.75
C LYS A 534 43.17 17.71 -25.13
N ASN A 535 42.28 17.76 -26.12
CA ASN A 535 42.59 18.22 -27.49
C ASN A 535 42.67 19.75 -27.64
N ASN A 536 42.22 20.53 -26.65
CA ASN A 536 42.35 22.00 -26.65
C ASN A 536 43.65 22.52 -26.00
N LYS A 537 44.58 21.64 -25.61
CA LYS A 537 45.96 22.04 -25.26
C LYS A 537 46.88 21.78 -26.45
N GLN A 538 46.85 22.67 -27.44
CA GLN A 538 47.99 22.79 -28.37
C GLN A 538 49.17 23.44 -27.63
N PRO A 539 50.41 22.95 -27.84
CA PRO A 539 51.59 23.56 -27.24
C PRO A 539 51.90 24.85 -27.99
N THR A 540 51.77 25.99 -27.32
CA THR A 540 52.39 27.25 -27.76
C THR A 540 53.90 27.06 -27.75
N LYS A 541 54.51 27.13 -28.94
CA LYS A 541 55.95 27.30 -29.12
C LYS A 541 56.39 28.69 -28.66
#